data_AF-A0A2V8MJI7-F1
#
_entry.id   AF-A0A2V8MJI7-F1
#
_cell.length_a   1.000
_cell.length_b   1.000
_cell.length_c   1.000
_cell.angle_alpha   90.00
_cell.angle_beta   90.00
_cell.angle_gamma   90.00
#
_symmetry.space_group_name_H-M   'P 1'
#
loop_
_entity.id
_entity.type
_entity.pdbx_description
1 polymer ?
#
loop_
_entity_poly.entity_id
_entity_poly.type
_entity_poly.pdbx_seq_one_letter_code
_entity_poly.pdbx_strand_id
1 'polypeptide(L)'
;MRTDRSLRALSLWAGPSLLVVCVALLAGVRAPVQGQGQAAPKYKFDPDWPKPLPNKWKLGGVTGLAVDKDDNVWVLDGPNDLTSIERLKQS
;
A
#
# COMPACT_ATOMS: atom_id res chain seq x y z
N MET A 1 -41.67 64.06 22.72
CA MET A 1 -40.65 63.98 21.64
C MET A 1 -39.52 63.08 22.12
N ARG A 2 -39.61 61.79 21.75
CA ARG A 2 -38.66 60.73 22.15
C ARG A 2 -37.86 60.35 20.91
N THR A 3 -36.56 60.30 21.09
CA THR A 3 -35.50 60.18 20.09
C THR A 3 -35.44 58.76 19.52
N ASP A 4 -35.52 58.62 18.19
CA ASP A 4 -35.21 57.36 17.51
C ASP A 4 -33.77 57.38 16.99
N ARG A 5 -32.87 56.74 17.74
CA ARG A 5 -31.47 56.45 17.39
C ARG A 5 -31.22 54.93 17.32
N SER A 6 -32.19 54.13 16.92
CA SER A 6 -32.10 52.66 17.01
C SER A 6 -31.58 51.94 15.75
N LEU A 7 -31.42 52.63 14.61
CA LEU A 7 -31.17 51.94 13.32
C LEU A 7 -29.69 51.67 12.98
N ARG A 8 -28.72 52.04 13.84
CA ARG A 8 -27.29 51.86 13.51
C ARG A 8 -26.60 50.70 14.23
N ALA A 9 -27.25 50.06 15.21
CA ALA A 9 -26.57 49.12 16.10
C ALA A 9 -26.52 47.66 15.60
N LEU A 10 -27.34 47.26 14.62
CA LEU A 10 -27.40 45.86 14.17
C LEU A 10 -26.36 45.47 13.11
N SER A 11 -25.57 46.41 12.57
CA SER A 11 -24.74 46.14 11.38
C SER A 11 -23.28 45.73 11.67
N LEU A 12 -22.83 45.73 12.93
CA LEU A 12 -21.38 45.75 13.21
C LEU A 12 -20.73 44.40 13.55
N TRP A 13 -21.49 43.31 13.66
CA TRP A 13 -20.94 42.00 14.05
C TRP A 13 -20.78 40.97 12.90
N ALA A 14 -21.36 41.23 11.72
CA ALA A 14 -21.27 40.29 10.58
C ALA A 14 -19.99 40.44 9.74
N GLY A 15 -19.39 41.62 9.73
CA GLY A 15 -18.19 41.94 8.95
C GLY A 15 -16.92 41.14 9.31
N PRO A 16 -16.54 41.04 10.60
CA PRO A 16 -15.29 40.37 10.96
C PRO A 16 -15.38 38.84 10.80
N SER A 17 -16.54 38.24 11.06
CA SER A 17 -16.74 36.79 10.91
C SER A 17 -16.66 36.34 9.44
N LEU A 18 -17.21 37.13 8.52
CA LEU A 18 -17.15 36.83 7.09
C LEU A 18 -15.71 36.94 6.54
N LEU A 19 -14.95 37.92 7.03
CA LEU A 19 -13.54 38.11 6.66
C LEU A 19 -12.65 36.94 7.12
N VAL A 20 -12.84 36.46 8.35
CA VAL A 20 -12.08 35.30 8.88
C VAL A 20 -12.37 34.03 8.07
N VAL A 21 -13.63 33.82 7.67
CA VAL A 21 -14.01 32.69 6.81
C VAL A 21 -13.40 32.81 5.41
N CYS A 22 -13.44 33.99 4.79
CA CYS A 22 -12.80 34.23 3.48
C CYS A 22 -11.28 34.00 3.53
N VAL A 23 -10.60 34.45 4.58
CA VAL A 23 -9.15 34.24 4.73
C VAL A 23 -8.83 32.76 4.92
N ALA A 24 -9.63 32.02 5.70
CA ALA A 24 -9.45 30.57 5.86
C ALA A 24 -9.68 29.79 4.55
N LEU A 25 -10.66 30.22 3.73
CA LEU A 25 -10.93 29.63 2.42
C LEU A 25 -9.83 29.93 1.39
N LEU A 26 -9.29 31.15 1.40
CA LEU A 26 -8.21 31.56 0.49
C LEU A 26 -6.84 30.97 0.87
N ALA A 27 -6.61 30.71 2.15
CA ALA A 27 -5.34 30.16 2.65
C ALA A 27 -5.17 28.65 2.38
N GLY A 28 -6.24 27.94 1.98
CA GLY A 28 -6.21 26.51 1.67
C GLY A 28 -5.81 25.67 2.88
N VAL A 29 -6.79 25.14 3.61
CA VAL A 29 -6.52 24.20 4.70
C VAL A 29 -5.82 22.95 4.15
N ARG A 30 -4.50 22.88 4.32
CA ARG A 30 -3.72 21.67 4.04
C ARG A 30 -3.78 20.79 5.27
N ALA A 31 -4.70 19.83 5.26
CA ALA A 31 -4.65 18.74 6.23
C ALA A 31 -3.36 17.93 5.99
N PRO A 32 -2.59 17.59 7.04
CA PRO A 32 -1.48 16.67 6.87
C PRO A 32 -2.05 15.33 6.44
N VAL A 33 -1.71 14.89 5.22
CA VAL A 33 -1.90 13.49 4.82
C VAL A 33 -0.90 12.68 5.62
N GLN A 34 -1.34 12.15 6.75
CA GLN A 34 -0.59 11.15 7.49
C GLN A 34 -0.65 9.86 6.68
N GLY A 35 0.32 9.66 5.79
CA GLY A 35 0.57 8.34 5.22
C GLY A 35 0.84 7.38 6.37
N GLN A 36 -0.07 6.44 6.60
CA GLN A 36 0.17 5.33 7.50
C GLN A 36 1.29 4.50 6.86
N GLY A 37 2.54 4.79 7.21
CA GLY A 37 3.67 3.97 6.81
C GLY A 37 3.46 2.56 7.35
N GLN A 38 2.99 1.64 6.51
CA GLN A 38 2.88 0.24 6.88
C GLN A 38 4.28 -0.26 7.19
N ALA A 39 4.48 -0.80 8.39
CA ALA A 39 5.73 -1.44 8.75
C ALA A 39 6.03 -2.54 7.72
N ALA A 40 7.29 -2.63 7.28
CA ALA A 40 7.70 -3.65 6.32
C ALA A 40 7.38 -5.06 6.86
N PRO A 41 6.90 -5.99 6.01
CA PRO A 41 6.68 -7.36 6.44
C PRO A 41 7.98 -8.01 6.94
N LYS A 42 7.87 -8.84 7.98
CA LYS A 42 8.97 -9.67 8.47
C LYS A 42 8.81 -11.08 7.91
N TYR A 43 9.88 -11.64 7.35
CA TYR A 43 9.89 -12.98 6.76
C TYR A 43 10.67 -13.95 7.63
N LYS A 44 10.29 -15.23 7.59
CA LYS A 44 11.00 -16.35 8.21
C LYS A 44 11.20 -17.44 7.17
N PHE A 45 12.30 -18.17 7.29
CA PHE A 45 12.55 -19.36 6.49
C PHE A 45 11.65 -20.49 6.99
N ASP A 46 10.97 -21.17 6.07
CA ASP A 46 10.19 -22.39 6.33
C ASP A 46 10.94 -23.59 5.73
N PRO A 47 11.59 -24.44 6.56
CA PRO A 47 12.33 -25.60 6.08
C PRO A 47 11.43 -26.74 5.57
N ASP A 48 10.15 -26.76 5.94
CA ASP A 48 9.23 -27.86 5.61
C ASP A 48 8.54 -27.64 4.25
N TRP A 49 8.78 -26.49 3.62
CA TRP A 49 8.28 -26.14 2.30
C TRP A 49 9.40 -26.12 1.23
N PRO A 50 9.14 -26.64 0.01
CA PRO A 50 7.90 -27.27 -0.44
C PRO A 50 7.76 -28.71 0.04
N LYS A 51 6.52 -29.15 0.19
CA LYS A 51 6.22 -30.56 0.41
C LYS A 51 6.76 -31.40 -0.76
N PRO A 52 7.19 -32.65 -0.53
CA PRO A 52 7.58 -33.54 -1.61
C PRO A 52 6.50 -33.61 -2.69
N LEU A 53 6.90 -33.37 -3.94
CA LEU A 53 5.96 -33.39 -5.04
C LEU A 53 5.39 -34.80 -5.23
N PRO A 54 4.10 -34.91 -5.60
CA PRO A 54 3.50 -36.18 -5.96
C PRO A 54 4.28 -36.82 -7.11
N ASN A 55 4.26 -38.15 -7.19
CA ASN A 55 4.90 -38.92 -8.26
C ASN A 55 6.43 -38.77 -8.38
N LYS A 56 7.11 -38.28 -7.33
CA LYS A 56 8.59 -38.12 -7.31
C LYS A 56 9.11 -37.24 -8.46
N TRP A 57 8.32 -36.26 -8.87
CA TRP A 57 8.73 -35.29 -9.87
C TRP A 57 9.95 -34.50 -9.40
N LYS A 58 10.84 -34.20 -10.34
CA LYS A 58 11.98 -33.29 -10.14
C LYS A 58 11.63 -31.98 -10.81
N LEU A 59 11.82 -30.86 -10.10
CA LEU A 59 11.76 -29.54 -10.71
C LEU A 59 13.11 -29.23 -11.35
N GLY A 60 13.08 -28.63 -12.53
CA GLY A 60 14.22 -27.95 -13.12
C GLY A 60 14.41 -26.55 -12.50
N GLY A 61 14.89 -25.62 -13.32
CA GLY A 61 14.98 -24.22 -12.92
C GLY A 61 13.61 -23.55 -12.86
N VAL A 62 13.22 -23.01 -11.70
CA VAL A 62 11.97 -22.25 -11.55
C VAL A 62 12.11 -20.88 -12.21
N THR A 63 11.35 -20.64 -13.29
CA THR A 63 11.41 -19.38 -14.07
C THR A 63 10.29 -18.40 -13.74
N GLY A 64 9.25 -18.88 -13.05
CA GLY A 64 8.13 -18.06 -12.61
C GLY A 64 7.36 -18.71 -11.47
N LEU A 65 6.75 -17.90 -10.62
CA LEU A 65 5.92 -18.32 -9.49
C LEU A 65 4.72 -17.39 -9.33
N ALA A 66 3.55 -17.97 -9.06
CA ALA A 66 2.32 -17.24 -8.79
C ALA A 66 1.56 -17.90 -7.64
N VAL A 67 0.76 -17.11 -6.93
CA VAL A 67 -0.17 -17.61 -5.90
C VAL A 67 -1.57 -17.20 -6.32
N ASP A 68 -2.51 -18.15 -6.31
CA ASP A 68 -3.91 -17.88 -6.63
C ASP A 68 -4.73 -17.52 -5.38
N LYS A 69 -6.02 -17.25 -5.59
CA LYS A 69 -6.95 -16.85 -4.52
C LYS A 69 -7.20 -17.93 -3.46
N ASP A 70 -6.88 -19.19 -3.75
CA ASP A 70 -7.11 -20.33 -2.88
C ASP A 70 -5.79 -20.78 -2.22
N ASP A 71 -4.74 -19.93 -2.25
CA ASP A 71 -3.42 -20.17 -1.69
C ASP A 71 -2.66 -21.33 -2.37
N ASN A 72 -3.00 -21.66 -3.62
CA ASN A 72 -2.18 -22.60 -4.39
C ASN A 72 -0.97 -21.88 -4.98
N VAL A 73 0.20 -22.50 -4.84
CA VAL A 73 1.44 -22.02 -5.46
C VAL A 73 1.63 -22.70 -6.82
N TRP A 74 1.65 -21.89 -7.87
CA TRP A 74 1.91 -22.30 -9.24
C TRP A 74 3.37 -22.00 -9.61
N VAL A 75 4.02 -22.96 -10.26
CA VAL A 75 5.44 -22.88 -10.65
C VAL A 75 5.55 -23.10 -12.15
N LEU A 76 6.22 -22.19 -12.84
CA LEU A 76 6.64 -22.40 -14.23
C LEU A 76 7.99 -23.11 -14.23
N ASP A 77 7.94 -24.42 -14.46
CA ASP A 77 9.13 -25.27 -14.52
C ASP A 77 9.87 -25.08 -15.84
N GLY A 78 11.16 -24.74 -15.75
CA GLY A 78 12.05 -24.65 -16.91
C GLY A 78 12.58 -26.02 -17.32
N PRO A 79 13.19 -26.12 -18.51
CA PRO A 79 13.89 -27.33 -18.93
C PRO A 79 14.87 -27.78 -17.85
N ASN A 80 14.83 -29.06 -17.51
CA ASN A 80 15.74 -29.65 -16.55
C ASN A 80 17.12 -29.81 -17.19
N ASP A 81 17.93 -28.76 -17.18
CA ASP A 81 19.28 -28.77 -17.74
C ASP A 81 20.26 -29.39 -16.73
N LEU A 82 20.21 -30.72 -16.59
CA LEU A 82 21.18 -31.50 -15.82
C LEU A 82 22.60 -31.44 -16.42
N THR A 83 22.86 -30.63 -17.46
CA THR A 83 24.00 -30.84 -18.35
C THR A 83 25.33 -30.20 -17.92
N SER A 84 25.40 -29.42 -16.84
CA SER A 84 26.64 -28.73 -16.47
C SER A 84 27.24 -29.14 -15.12
N ILE A 85 26.44 -29.34 -14.05
CA ILE A 85 27.00 -29.62 -12.71
C ILE A 85 27.18 -31.13 -12.45
N GLU A 86 26.27 -31.98 -12.94
CA GLU A 86 26.38 -33.45 -12.73
C GLU A 86 27.54 -34.06 -13.53
N ARG A 87 27.83 -33.53 -14.74
CA ARG A 87 28.91 -34.05 -15.59
C ARG A 87 30.31 -33.80 -15.01
N LEU A 88 30.51 -32.71 -14.27
CA LEU A 88 31.79 -32.33 -13.67
C LEU A 88 32.18 -33.19 -12.46
N LYS A 89 31.25 -33.96 -11.91
CA LYS A 89 31.52 -34.86 -10.78
C LYS A 89 31.88 -36.29 -11.21
N GLN A 90 31.82 -36.56 -12.51
CA GLN A 90 32.04 -37.89 -13.10
C GLN A 90 33.21 -37.94 -14.09
N SER A 91 33.95 -36.85 -14.29
CA SER A 91 35.18 -36.77 -15.07
C SER A 91 36.41 -36.59 -14.20
#